data_AF-A0A2D9BFB5-F1
#
_entry.id   AF-A0A2D9BFB5-F1
#
_cell.length_a   1.000
_cell.length_b   1.000
_cell.length_c   1.000
_cell.angle_alpha   90.00
_cell.angle_beta   90.00
_cell.angle_gamma   90.00
#
_symmetry.space_group_name_H-M   'P 1'
#
loop_
_entity.id
_entity.type
_entity.pdbx_description
1 polymer ?
#
loop_
_entity_poly.entity_id
_entity_poly.type
_entity_poly.pdbx_seq_one_letter_code
_entity_poly.pdbx_strand_id
1 'polypeptide(L)' 'PSEANFILCRVDDATKRYDQLVEKGIVVRNRSSQPLCENTLRFTVGTPKENELLITTLKKLQ' A
#
# COMPACT_ATOMS: atom_id res chain seq x y z
N PRO A 1 9.89 12.20 0.59
CA PRO A 1 9.58 12.60 1.99
C PRO A 1 8.09 12.90 2.12
N SER A 2 7.41 12.38 3.14
CA SER A 2 5.98 12.66 3.38
C SER A 2 5.86 13.49 4.65
N GLU A 3 5.13 14.60 4.58
CA GLU A 3 4.69 15.40 5.74
C GLU A 3 3.20 15.18 6.00
N ALA A 4 2.74 13.92 5.89
CA ALA A 4 1.34 13.53 6.04
C ALA A 4 1.19 12.21 6.79
N ASN A 5 -0.05 11.84 7.13
CA ASN A 5 -0.42 10.56 7.74
C ASN A 5 -0.47 9.39 6.74
N PHE A 6 0.28 9.48 5.64
CA PHE A 6 0.37 8.41 4.66
C PHE A 6 1.74 8.38 3.96
N ILE A 7 2.07 7.22 3.41
CA ILE A 7 3.24 6.97 2.59
C ILE A 7 2.75 6.59 1.19
N LEU A 8 3.25 7.28 0.17
CA LEU A 8 3.06 6.89 -1.22
C LEU A 8 4.31 6.13 -1.67
N CYS A 9 4.12 4.92 -2.17
CA CYS A 9 5.21 4.07 -2.64
C CYS A 9 4.90 3.53 -4.04
N ARG A 10 5.90 3.54 -4.91
CA ARG A 10 5.82 2.83 -6.20
C ARG A 10 6.12 1.36 -5.96
N VAL A 11 5.28 0.50 -6.51
CA VAL A 11 5.39 -0.96 -6.47
C VAL A 11 5.60 -1.50 -7.88
N ASP A 12 5.77 -2.81 -7.99
CA ASP A 12 5.87 -3.52 -9.26
C ASP A 12 4.55 -3.48 -10.04
N ASP A 13 3.44 -3.86 -9.41
CA ASP A 13 2.09 -3.83 -9.98
C ASP A 13 1.09 -3.41 -8.90
N ALA A 14 0.63 -2.17 -8.96
CA ALA A 14 -0.23 -1.63 -7.92
C ALA A 14 -1.61 -2.28 -7.88
N THR A 15 -2.16 -2.71 -9.02
CA THR A 15 -3.47 -3.37 -9.04
C THR A 15 -3.35 -4.76 -8.44
N LYS A 16 -2.37 -5.55 -8.87
CA LYS A 16 -2.10 -6.89 -8.30
C LYS A 16 -1.84 -6.82 -6.79
N ARG A 17 -0.96 -5.91 -6.35
CA ARG A 17 -0.64 -5.75 -4.92
C ARG A 17 -1.83 -5.25 -4.11
N TYR A 18 -2.67 -4.38 -4.68
CA TYR A 18 -3.90 -3.92 -4.05
C TYR A 18 -4.86 -5.10 -3.82
N ASP A 19 -5.13 -5.90 -4.84
CA ASP A 19 -6.05 -7.05 -4.75
C ASP A 19 -5.55 -8.06 -3.70
N GLN A 20 -4.25 -8.39 -3.73
CA GLN A 20 -3.63 -9.26 -2.72
C GLN A 20 -3.78 -8.74 -1.28
N LEU A 21 -3.66 -7.42 -1.07
CA LEU A 21 -3.84 -6.82 0.25
C LEU A 21 -5.31 -6.87 0.69
N VAL A 22 -6.24 -6.59 -0.23
CA VAL A 22 -7.69 -6.64 0.04
C VAL A 22 -8.14 -8.06 0.40
N GLU A 23 -7.62 -9.09 -0.28
CA GLU A 23 -7.86 -10.50 0.08
C GLU A 23 -7.40 -10.86 1.50
N LYS A 24 -6.39 -10.17 2.01
CA LYS A 24 -5.89 -10.31 3.39
C LYS A 24 -6.61 -9.41 4.39
N GLY A 25 -7.65 -8.70 3.97
CA GLY A 25 -8.41 -7.76 4.80
C GLY A 25 -7.74 -6.39 4.99
N ILE A 26 -6.69 -6.08 4.22
CA ILE A 26 -5.94 -4.83 4.31
C ILE A 26 -6.35 -3.91 3.15
N VAL A 27 -7.07 -2.84 3.47
CA VAL A 27 -7.52 -1.88 2.46
C VAL A 27 -6.53 -0.71 2.36
N VAL A 28 -5.84 -0.62 1.22
CA VAL A 28 -4.98 0.53 0.86
C VAL A 28 -5.63 1.37 -0.24
N ARG A 29 -4.99 2.45 -0.70
CA ARG A 29 -5.51 3.21 -1.86
C ARG A 29 -4.60 3.09 -3.07
N ASN A 30 -5.15 2.59 -4.17
CA ASN A 30 -4.49 2.59 -5.46
C ASN A 30 -4.53 4.00 -6.07
N ARG A 31 -3.35 4.54 -6.42
CA ARG A 31 -3.19 5.87 -7.04
C ARG A 31 -2.59 5.81 -8.44
N SER A 32 -2.54 4.62 -9.02
CA SER A 32 -1.97 4.37 -10.36
C SER A 32 -2.68 5.09 -11.49
N SER A 33 -3.95 5.46 -11.30
CA SER A 33 -4.72 6.24 -12.29
C SER A 33 -4.38 7.73 -12.30
N GLN A 34 -3.59 8.23 -11.36
CA GLN A 34 -3.19 9.64 -11.35
C GLN A 34 -1.95 9.90 -12.20
N PRO A 35 -1.88 11.07 -12.86
CA PRO A 35 -0.70 11.48 -13.62
C PRO A 35 0.56 11.40 -12.74
N LEU A 36 1.66 10.86 -13.29
CA LEU A 36 2.96 10.69 -12.61
C LEU A 36 2.96 9.72 -11.42
N CYS A 37 1.85 9.05 -11.14
CA CYS A 37 1.68 8.12 -10.02
C CYS A 37 1.53 6.66 -10.50
N GLU A 38 2.08 6.33 -11.67
CA GLU A 38 2.03 4.98 -12.24
C GLU A 38 2.59 3.94 -11.26
N ASN A 39 1.84 2.84 -11.10
CA ASN A 39 2.12 1.76 -10.16
C ASN A 39 2.40 2.22 -8.73
N THR A 40 1.62 3.18 -8.21
CA THR A 40 1.76 3.63 -6.82
C THR A 40 0.59 3.25 -5.94
N LEU A 41 0.92 2.84 -4.72
CA LEU A 41 -0.01 2.59 -3.64
C LEU A 41 0.21 3.59 -2.52
N ARG A 42 -0.89 4.07 -1.95
CA ARG A 42 -0.91 4.97 -0.80
C ARG A 42 -1.30 4.20 0.46
N PHE A 43 -0.38 4.12 1.39
CA PHE A 43 -0.52 3.46 2.69
C PHE A 43 -0.76 4.52 3.76
N THR A 44 -1.89 4.47 4.46
CA THR A 44 -2.13 5.34 5.62
C THR A 44 -1.33 4.81 6.81
N VAL A 45 -0.68 5.68 7.57
CA VAL A 45 -0.01 5.31 8.82
C VAL A 45 -1.08 5.18 9.90
N GLY A 46 -1.36 3.94 10.31
CA GLY A 46 -2.34 3.61 11.35
C GLY A 46 -1.68 3.34 12.70
N THR A 47 -2.32 2.50 13.50
CA THR A 47 -1.77 2.01 14.76
C THR A 47 -0.54 1.11 14.54
N PRO A 48 0.35 0.95 15.54
CA PRO A 48 1.51 0.06 15.41
C PRO A 48 1.16 -1.37 15.00
N LYS A 49 0.05 -1.92 15.52
CA LYS A 49 -0.42 -3.27 15.19
C LYS A 49 -0.85 -3.41 13.73
N GLU A 50 -1.56 -2.41 13.19
CA GLU A 50 -1.95 -2.38 11.77
C GLU A 50 -0.72 -2.26 10.86
N ASN A 51 0.24 -1.43 11.27
CA ASN A 51 1.49 -1.25 10.52
C ASN A 51 2.33 -2.55 10.51
N GLU A 52 2.43 -3.26 11.64
CA GLU A 52 3.10 -4.57 11.71
C GLU A 52 2.41 -5.62 10.85
N LEU A 53 1.08 -5.67 10.86
CA LEU A 53 0.30 -6.58 10.01
C LEU A 53 0.53 -6.29 8.53
N LEU A 54 0.53 -5.01 8.14
CA LEU A 54 0.82 -4.56 6.78
C LEU A 54 2.23 -5.01 6.35
N ILE A 55 3.25 -4.70 7.14
CA ILE A 55 4.65 -5.05 6.84
C ILE A 55 4.82 -6.57 6.72
N THR A 56 4.24 -7.32 7.65
CA THR A 56 4.33 -8.79 7.65
C THR A 56 3.62 -9.39 6.44
N THR A 57 2.47 -8.84 6.05
CA THR A 57 1.72 -9.28 4.87
C THR A 57 2.50 -8.99 3.61
N LEU A 58 3.02 -7.76 3.45
CA LEU A 58 3.85 -7.37 2.31
C LEU A 58 5.08 -8.26 2.16
N LYS A 59 5.76 -8.62 3.26
CA LYS A 59 6.91 -9.56 3.23
C LYS A 59 6.54 -10.98 2.79
N LYS A 60 5.28 -11.39 2.92
CA LYS A 60 4.78 -12.70 2.49
C LYS A 60 4.31 -12.70 1.03
N LEU A 61 4.07 -11.53 0.44
CA LEU A 61 3.66 -11.40 -0.95
C LEU A 61 4.90 -11.46 -1.84
N GLN A 62 5.06 -12.56 -2.58
CA GLN A 62 6.07 -12.69 -3.64
C GLN A 62 5.64 -11.89 -4.88
#